data_AF-A0A7W1I2T3-F1
#
_entry.id   AF-A0A7W1I2T3-F1
#
_cell.length_a   1.000
_cell.length_b   1.000
_cell.length_c   1.000
_cell.angle_alpha   90.00
_cell.angle_beta   90.00
_cell.angle_gamma   90.00
#
_symmetry.space_group_name_H-M   'P 1'
#
loop_
_entity.id
_entity.type
_entity.pdbx_description
1 polymer ?
#
loop_
_entity_poly.entity_id
_entity_poly.type
_entity_poly.pdbx_seq_one_letter_code
_entity_poly.pdbx_strand_id
1 'polypeptide(L)'
;MIETRSWQTDGEWKESVVRQVLKRHLPPSIAIGRGFVVTADDASSQLDVLLFDATKPVLFRDGDLAFVTPDAVVGIIEVESRATPFIVNTHSVST
;
A
#
# COMPACT_ATOMS: atom_id res chain seq x y z
N MET A 1 6.49 -8.97 31.48
CA MET A 1 5.07 -9.35 31.39
C MET A 1 4.26 -8.15 30.93
N ILE A 2 3.78 -8.21 29.69
CA ILE A 2 2.39 -8.00 29.22
C ILE A 2 2.47 -8.48 27.76
N GLU A 3 2.05 -9.73 27.51
CA GLU A 3 1.87 -10.25 26.15
C GLU A 3 0.51 -9.77 25.64
N THR A 4 0.43 -8.53 25.16
CA THR A 4 -0.67 -8.16 24.27
C THR A 4 -0.29 -8.61 22.87
N ARG A 5 -0.67 -9.84 22.49
CA ARG A 5 -0.85 -10.20 21.08
C ARG A 5 -1.97 -9.31 20.54
N SER A 6 -1.60 -8.11 20.08
CA SER A 6 -2.54 -7.18 19.47
C SER A 6 -2.62 -7.54 18.00
N TRP A 7 -3.80 -7.99 17.56
CA TRP A 7 -4.10 -8.29 16.16
C TRP A 7 -3.68 -7.16 15.21
N GLN A 8 -3.68 -5.91 15.70
CA GLN A 8 -3.22 -4.74 14.97
C GLN A 8 -1.71 -4.74 14.70
N THR A 9 -0.89 -5.23 15.65
CA THR A 9 0.56 -5.38 15.45
C THR A 9 0.87 -6.50 14.45
N ASP A 10 0.08 -7.58 14.46
CA ASP A 10 0.21 -8.67 13.50
C ASP A 10 -0.15 -8.23 12.07
N GLY A 11 -1.16 -7.35 11.91
CA GLY A 11 -1.53 -6.74 10.63
C GLY A 11 -0.40 -5.86 10.05
N GLU A 12 0.01 -4.84 10.81
CA GLU A 12 1.09 -3.92 10.42
C GLU A 12 2.40 -4.66 10.12
N TRP A 13 2.71 -5.73 10.86
CA TRP A 13 3.88 -6.57 10.57
C TRP A 13 3.77 -7.23 9.18
N LYS A 14 2.62 -7.81 8.83
CA LYS A 14 2.40 -8.42 7.51
C LYS A 14 2.52 -7.39 6.39
N GLU A 15 1.87 -6.24 6.56
CA GLU A 15 1.95 -5.14 5.61
C GLU A 15 3.40 -4.65 5.42
N SER A 16 4.16 -4.53 6.51
CA SER A 16 5.57 -4.13 6.47
C SER A 16 6.43 -5.14 5.70
N VAL A 17 6.19 -6.44 5.90
CA VAL A 17 6.89 -7.49 5.16
C VAL A 17 6.62 -7.38 3.66
N VAL A 18 5.36 -7.19 3.24
CA VAL A 18 5.01 -7.00 1.82
C VAL A 18 5.71 -5.78 1.25
N ARG A 19 5.65 -4.63 1.95
CA ARG A 19 6.37 -3.40 1.56
C ARG A 19 7.88 -3.65 1.38
N GLN A 20 8.52 -4.35 2.31
CA GLN A 20 9.96 -4.64 2.24
C GLN A 20 10.33 -5.57 1.08
N VAL A 21 9.54 -6.63 0.84
CA VAL A 21 9.76 -7.55 -0.28
C VAL A 21 9.69 -6.79 -1.60
N LEU A 22 8.65 -5.98 -1.81
CA LEU A 22 8.51 -5.21 -3.05
C LEU A 22 9.66 -4.20 -3.22
N LYS A 23 10.08 -3.51 -2.15
CA LYS A 23 11.21 -2.54 -2.20
C LYS A 23 12.51 -3.18 -2.66
N ARG A 24 12.71 -4.47 -2.38
CA ARG A 24 13.91 -5.21 -2.76
C ARG A 24 13.92 -5.67 -4.22
N HIS A 25 12.75 -5.80 -4.84
CA HIS A 25 12.61 -6.41 -6.17
C HIS A 25 12.13 -5.44 -7.26
N LEU A 26 11.47 -4.34 -6.90
CA LEU A 26 11.02 -3.34 -7.86
C LEU A 26 12.13 -2.33 -8.20
N PRO A 27 12.12 -1.75 -9.41
CA PRO A 27 13.07 -0.72 -9.78
C PRO A 27 12.91 0.53 -8.89
N PRO A 28 13.99 1.32 -8.71
CA PRO A 28 13.97 2.50 -7.83
C PRO A 28 13.04 3.63 -8.32
N SER A 29 12.60 3.58 -9.58
CA SER A 29 11.56 4.48 -10.11
C SER A 29 10.17 4.20 -9.52
N ILE A 30 9.97 3.07 -8.84
CA ILE A 30 8.73 2.75 -8.12
C ILE A 30 9.01 2.85 -6.63
N ALA A 31 8.54 3.93 -6.01
CA ALA A 31 8.53 4.07 -4.57
C ALA A 31 7.39 3.24 -3.96
N ILE A 32 7.65 2.70 -2.77
CA ILE A 32 6.69 1.86 -2.03
C ILE A 32 6.57 2.40 -0.61
N GLY A 33 5.35 2.51 -0.13
CA GLY A 33 5.05 2.94 1.24
C GLY A 33 3.64 2.52 1.66
N ARG A 34 3.19 3.04 2.79
CA ARG A 34 1.77 3.18 3.10
C ARG A 34 1.35 4.61 2.79
N GLY A 35 0.06 4.88 2.66
CA GLY A 35 -0.30 6.24 2.26
C GLY A 35 -1.74 6.51 1.93
N PHE A 36 -1.93 7.67 1.32
CA PHE A 36 -3.22 8.15 0.89
C PHE A 36 -3.11 8.63 -0.55
N VAL A 37 -4.13 8.37 -1.35
CA VAL A 37 -4.32 9.03 -2.64
C VAL A 37 -5.23 10.23 -2.41
N VAL A 38 -4.76 11.41 -2.79
CA VAL A 38 -5.42 12.69 -2.50
C VAL A 38 -5.76 13.39 -3.81
N THR A 39 -7.01 13.83 -3.91
CA THR A 39 -7.53 14.66 -5.01
C THR A 39 -7.79 16.07 -4.51
N ALA A 40 -8.32 16.95 -5.37
CA ALA A 40 -8.70 18.30 -4.95
C ALA A 40 -9.84 18.31 -3.91
N ASP A 41 -10.74 17.33 -3.99
CA ASP A 41 -12.00 17.34 -3.24
C ASP A 41 -12.04 16.28 -2.13
N ASP A 42 -11.18 15.25 -2.20
CA ASP A 42 -11.24 14.10 -1.29
C ASP A 42 -9.90 13.34 -1.16
N ALA A 43 -9.82 12.43 -0.18
CA ALA A 43 -8.71 11.52 0.03
C ALA A 43 -9.20 10.08 0.31
N SER A 44 -8.39 9.08 -0.04
CA SER A 44 -8.67 7.68 0.30
C SER A 44 -8.63 7.42 1.81
N SER A 45 -9.00 6.22 2.26
CA SER A 45 -8.49 5.68 3.52
C SER A 45 -6.99 5.42 3.43
N GLN A 46 -6.35 5.11 4.57
CA GLN A 46 -4.96 4.68 4.57
C GLN A 46 -4.84 3.37 3.78
N LEU A 47 -3.88 3.31 2.86
CA LEU A 47 -3.54 2.17 2.05
C LEU A 47 -2.33 1.45 2.65
N ASP A 48 -2.43 0.14 2.79
CA ASP A 48 -1.38 -0.72 3.36
C ASP A 48 -0.10 -0.68 2.53
N VAL A 49 -0.24 -0.78 1.22
CA VAL A 49 0.85 -0.76 0.25
C VAL A 49 0.47 0.11 -0.95
N LEU A 50 1.11 1.27 -1.03
CA LEU A 50 1.02 2.22 -2.11
C LEU A 50 2.30 2.15 -2.94
N LEU A 51 2.16 1.81 -4.22
CA LEU A 51 3.22 1.88 -5.23
C LEU A 51 3.00 3.15 -6.04
N PHE A 52 4.02 4.00 -6.12
CA PHE A 52 3.92 5.27 -6.85
C PHE A 52 5.22 5.60 -7.58
N ASP A 53 5.07 6.34 -8.67
CA ASP A 53 6.17 6.79 -9.50
C ASP A 53 7.03 7.80 -8.70
N ALA A 54 8.27 7.40 -8.41
CA ALA A 54 9.21 8.19 -7.65
C ALA A 54 9.68 9.45 -8.40
N THR A 55 9.39 9.56 -9.70
CA THR A 55 9.74 10.73 -10.52
C THR A 55 8.68 11.83 -10.47
N LYS A 56 7.52 11.56 -9.84
CA LYS A 56 6.42 12.52 -9.71
C LYS A 56 6.41 13.20 -8.33
N PRO A 57 5.84 14.42 -8.22
CA PRO A 57 5.71 15.10 -6.94
C PRO A 57 4.89 14.29 -5.92
N VAL A 58 5.34 14.35 -4.67
CA VAL A 58 4.62 13.79 -3.51
C VAL A 58 4.12 14.96 -2.68
N LEU A 59 2.84 14.94 -2.29
CA LEU A 59 2.23 16.04 -1.53
C LEU A 59 2.77 16.11 -0.09
N PHE A 60 3.02 14.94 0.50
CA PHE A 60 3.60 14.80 1.84
C PHE A 60 4.37 13.49 1.97
N ARG A 61 5.49 13.50 2.69
CA ARG A 61 6.25 12.29 2.99
C ARG A 61 6.92 12.35 4.35
N ASP A 62 6.72 11.30 5.14
CA ASP A 62 7.45 11.02 6.37
C ASP A 62 7.76 9.52 6.47
N GLY A 63 9.04 9.17 6.47
CA GLY A 63 9.47 7.77 6.39
C GLY A 63 8.85 7.03 5.18
N ASP A 64 8.01 6.03 5.49
CA ASP A 64 7.28 5.24 4.49
C ASP A 64 5.81 5.63 4.33
N LEU A 65 5.36 6.68 5.02
CA LEU A 65 4.06 7.31 4.80
C LEU A 65 4.17 8.33 3.65
N ALA A 66 3.31 8.21 2.64
CA ALA A 66 3.30 9.12 1.48
C ALA A 66 1.88 9.50 1.06
N PHE A 67 1.67 10.78 0.73
CA PHE A 67 0.41 11.28 0.18
C PHE A 67 0.66 11.69 -1.26
N VAL A 68 -0.08 11.10 -2.20
CA VAL A 68 0.19 11.27 -3.63
C VAL A 68 -1.07 11.65 -4.39
N THR A 69 -0.91 12.27 -5.55
CA THR A 69 -2.00 12.47 -6.50
C THR A 69 -2.27 11.18 -7.29
N PRO A 70 -3.51 10.97 -7.81
CA PRO A 70 -3.85 9.75 -8.54
C PRO A 70 -2.92 9.44 -9.71
N ASP A 71 -2.41 10.46 -10.41
CA ASP A 71 -1.53 10.27 -11.56
C ASP A 71 -0.16 9.68 -11.18
N ALA A 72 0.27 9.81 -9.92
CA ALA A 72 1.49 9.19 -9.44
C ALA A 72 1.32 7.72 -9.04
N VAL A 73 0.09 7.23 -8.91
CA VAL A 73 -0.20 5.85 -8.47
C VAL A 73 0.17 4.86 -9.58
N VAL A 74 1.01 3.90 -9.23
CA VAL A 74 1.36 2.76 -10.08
C VAL A 74 0.54 1.53 -9.70
N GLY A 75 0.22 1.38 -8.41
CA GLY A 75 -0.59 0.28 -7.91
C GLY A 75 -0.89 0.40 -6.42
N ILE A 76 -1.91 -0.34 -5.99
CA ILE A 76 -2.37 -0.41 -4.60
C ILE A 76 -2.53 -1.88 -4.25
N ILE A 77 -2.08 -2.28 -3.06
CA ILE A 77 -2.30 -3.64 -2.53
C ILE A 77 -2.85 -3.51 -1.11
N GLU A 78 -3.96 -4.21 -0.87
CA GLU A 78 -4.57 -4.39 0.45
C GLU A 78 -4.12 -5.74 1.04
N VAL A 79 -3.69 -5.75 2.30
CA VAL A 79 -3.10 -6.94 2.93
C VAL A 79 -4.10 -7.58 3.87
N GLU A 80 -4.76 -8.62 3.36
CA GLU A 80 -5.68 -9.43 4.15
C GLU A 80 -5.05 -10.74 4.61
N SER A 81 -5.32 -11.11 5.86
CA SER A 81 -4.78 -12.36 6.43
C SER A 81 -5.38 -13.62 5.79
N ARG A 82 -6.54 -13.50 5.14
CA ARG A 82 -7.25 -14.59 4.46
C ARG A 82 -7.88 -14.03 3.19
N ALA A 83 -7.48 -14.57 2.04
CA ALA A 83 -8.20 -14.33 0.81
C ALA A 83 -9.46 -15.22 0.78
N THR A 84 -10.63 -14.63 0.52
CA THR A 84 -11.82 -15.41 0.16
C THR A 84 -11.84 -15.65 -1.35
N PRO A 85 -12.41 -16.76 -1.86
CA PRO A 85 -12.44 -17.06 -3.29
C PRO A 85 -13.08 -15.95 -4.15
N PHE A 86 -13.95 -15.13 -3.56
CA PHE A 86 -14.58 -13.99 -4.22
C PHE A 86 -13.56 -12.93 -4.69
N ILE A 87 -12.49 -12.71 -3.92
CA ILE A 87 -11.43 -11.71 -4.24
C ILE A 87 -10.56 -12.18 -5.41
N VAL A 88 -10.35 -13.49 -5.56
CA VAL A 88 -9.47 -14.05 -6.61
C VAL A 88 -10.16 -14.08 -7.98
N ASN A 89 -11.48 -14.26 -8.02
CA ASN A 89 -12.22 -14.47 -9.28
C ASN A 89 -12.78 -13.19 -9.93
N THR A 90 -12.79 -12.05 -9.25
CA THR A 90 -13.40 -10.80 -9.77
C THR A 90 -12.51 -9.99 -10.72
N HIS A 91 -11.21 -10.31 -10.81
CA HIS A 91 -10.27 -9.65 -11.74
C HIS A 91 -9.83 -10.54 -12.92
N SER A 92 -10.41 -11.73 -13.09
CA SER A 92 -10.07 -12.66 -14.19
C SER A 92 -11.01 -12.60 -15.40
N VAL A 93 -11.84 -11.57 -15.53
CA VAL A 93 -12.70 -11.42 -16.72
C VAL A 93 -12.51 -10.03 -17.32
N SER A 94 -11.59 -9.95 -18.28
CA SER A 94 -11.62 -9.06 -19.46
C SER A 94 -10.40 -9.40 -20.34
N THR A 95 -10.53 -10.47 -21.12
CA THR A 95 -9.76 -10.67 -22.37
C THR A 95 -10.76 -10.69 -23.51
#